data_AF-A0A3B6QJE7-F1
#
_entry.id   AF-A0A3B6QJE7-F1
#
_cell.length_a   1.000
_cell.length_b   1.000
_cell.length_c   1.000
_cell.angle_alpha   90.00
_cell.angle_beta   90.00
_cell.angle_gamma   90.00
#
_symmetry.space_group_name_H-M   'P 1'
#
loop_
_entity.id
_entity.type
_entity.pdbx_description
1 polymer ?
#
loop_
_entity_poly.entity_id
_entity_poly.type
_entity_poly.pdbx_seq_one_letter_code
_entity_poly.pdbx_strand_id
1 'polypeptide(L)'
;MEVQAQVLRIINKKSKKEQRRKNVTRKVFSRLEMLAGAKSIGAGAATIALAGAAVGIGNVLNILIHSVARNPSLAKQSFGYAILGFALTEAIALFSPMMAFLISFVFRPHKKS
;
A
#
# COMPACT_ATOMS: atom_id res chain seq x y z
N MET A 1 -22.46 57.22 18.42
CA MET A 1 -21.66 56.65 17.31
C MET A 1 -20.69 55.55 17.76
N GLU A 2 -20.14 55.61 18.98
CA GLU A 2 -19.20 54.59 19.51
C GLU A 2 -19.75 53.15 19.56
N VAL A 3 -21.03 52.98 19.92
CA VAL A 3 -21.68 51.66 20.04
C VAL A 3 -21.69 50.91 18.70
N GLN A 4 -21.97 51.60 17.59
CA GLN A 4 -21.96 51.01 16.24
C GLN A 4 -20.55 50.55 15.84
N ALA A 5 -19.52 51.32 16.22
CA ALA A 5 -18.12 50.94 15.99
C ALA A 5 -17.71 49.70 16.81
N GLN A 6 -18.17 49.58 18.07
CA GLN A 6 -17.94 48.37 18.88
C GLN A 6 -18.63 47.13 18.30
N VAL A 7 -19.89 47.26 17.85
CA VAL A 7 -20.63 46.17 17.21
C VAL A 7 -19.93 45.70 15.93
N LEU A 8 -19.50 46.63 15.07
CA LEU A 8 -18.70 46.32 13.87
C LEU A 8 -17.36 45.63 14.21
N ARG A 9 -16.66 46.06 15.26
CA ARG A 9 -15.42 45.40 15.73
C ARG A 9 -15.69 43.96 16.20
N ILE A 10 -16.77 43.73 16.93
CA ILE A 10 -17.15 42.39 17.40
C ILE A 10 -17.49 41.48 16.20
N ILE A 11 -18.28 41.98 15.25
CA ILE A 11 -18.64 41.24 14.03
C ILE A 11 -17.38 40.88 13.24
N ASN A 12 -16.46 41.83 13.02
CA ASN A 12 -15.22 41.58 12.28
C ASN A 12 -14.30 40.60 13.01
N LYS A 13 -14.21 40.71 14.35
CA LYS A 13 -13.44 39.77 15.19
C LYS A 13 -14.04 38.36 15.19
N LYS A 14 -15.38 38.24 15.16
CA LYS A 14 -16.10 36.96 15.04
C LYS A 14 -15.88 36.35 13.65
N SER A 15 -16.03 37.13 12.59
CA SER A 15 -15.77 36.71 11.20
C SER A 15 -14.34 36.19 11.01
N LYS A 16 -13.33 36.89 11.55
CA LYS A 16 -11.93 36.46 11.47
C LYS A 16 -11.66 35.16 12.24
N LYS A 17 -12.33 34.93 13.37
CA LYS A 17 -12.25 33.67 14.13
C LYS A 17 -12.93 32.51 13.39
N GLU A 18 -14.10 32.75 12.80
CA GLU A 18 -14.83 31.79 11.95
C GLU A 18 -13.97 31.34 10.76
N GLN A 19 -13.35 32.31 10.08
CA GLN A 19 -12.46 32.05 8.95
C GLN A 19 -11.23 31.25 9.36
N ARG A 20 -10.65 31.55 10.53
CA ARG A 20 -9.53 30.78 11.10
C ARG A 20 -9.94 29.33 11.38
N ARG A 21 -11.14 29.10 11.93
CA ARG A 21 -11.66 27.74 12.16
C ARG A 21 -11.82 26.98 10.83
N LYS A 22 -12.43 27.60 9.82
CA LYS A 22 -12.58 27.01 8.48
C LYS A 22 -11.22 26.65 7.86
N ASN A 23 -10.21 27.52 8.01
CA ASN A 23 -8.86 27.25 7.49
C ASN A 23 -8.16 26.11 8.23
N VAL A 24 -8.37 25.95 9.54
CA VAL A 24 -7.85 24.81 10.30
C VAL A 24 -8.54 23.52 9.87
N THR A 25 -9.87 23.50 9.78
CA THR A 25 -10.62 22.31 9.33
C THR A 25 -10.21 21.87 7.92
N ARG A 26 -10.07 22.81 6.97
CA ARG A 26 -9.57 22.49 5.62
C ARG A 26 -8.15 21.91 5.65
N LYS A 27 -7.25 22.49 6.46
CA LYS A 27 -5.86 22.02 6.57
C LYS A 27 -5.76 20.63 7.22
N VAL A 28 -6.64 20.31 8.16
CA VAL A 28 -6.72 18.96 8.74
C VAL A 28 -7.26 17.98 7.70
N PHE A 29 -8.34 18.33 7.00
CA PHE A 29 -8.92 17.50 5.95
C PHE A 29 -7.89 17.18 4.83
N SER A 30 -7.15 18.17 4.34
CA SER A 30 -6.11 17.95 3.32
C SER A 30 -4.99 17.04 3.80
N ARG A 31 -4.60 17.11 5.08
CA ARG A 31 -3.58 16.20 5.65
C ARG A 31 -4.07 14.76 5.72
N LEU A 32 -5.36 14.54 6.04
CA LEU A 32 -5.95 13.21 6.07
C LEU A 32 -6.00 12.59 4.67
N GLU A 33 -6.39 13.38 3.66
CA GLU A 33 -6.35 12.98 2.24
C GLU A 33 -4.93 12.60 1.80
N MET A 34 -3.92 13.42 2.13
CA MET A 34 -2.52 13.12 1.82
C MET A 34 -2.04 11.83 2.49
N LEU A 35 -2.44 11.57 3.74
CA LEU A 35 -2.08 10.35 4.45
C LEU A 35 -2.71 9.10 3.79
N ALA A 36 -3.97 9.21 3.37
CA ALA A 36 -4.66 8.15 2.66
C ALA A 36 -4.02 7.88 1.29
N GLY A 37 -3.63 8.93 0.56
CA GLY A 37 -2.90 8.81 -0.71
C GLY A 37 -1.51 8.22 -0.56
N ALA A 38 -0.73 8.65 0.44
CA ALA A 38 0.60 8.08 0.69
C ALA A 38 0.54 6.58 1.02
N LYS A 39 -0.49 6.16 1.76
CA LYS A 39 -0.74 4.76 2.09
C LYS A 39 -1.06 3.91 0.86
N SER A 40 -1.94 4.36 -0.04
CA SER A 40 -2.27 3.60 -1.25
C SER A 40 -1.09 3.50 -2.20
N ILE A 41 -0.28 4.57 -2.31
CA ILE A 41 0.97 4.57 -3.08
C ILE A 41 1.97 3.57 -2.47
N GLY A 42 2.17 3.59 -1.15
CA GLY A 42 3.07 2.65 -0.47
C GLY A 42 2.65 1.18 -0.61
N ALA A 43 1.34 0.91 -0.49
CA ALA A 43 0.80 -0.43 -0.69
C ALA A 43 0.98 -0.91 -2.15
N GLY A 44 0.77 -0.03 -3.14
CA GLY A 44 1.00 -0.35 -4.55
C GLY A 44 2.48 -0.54 -4.90
N ALA A 45 3.38 0.24 -4.29
CA ALA A 45 4.82 0.05 -4.49
C ALA A 45 5.31 -1.31 -3.96
N ALA A 46 4.74 -1.77 -2.84
CA ALA A 46 5.10 -3.06 -2.24
C ALA A 46 4.73 -4.26 -3.14
N THR A 47 3.68 -4.16 -3.97
CA THR A 47 3.26 -5.25 -4.86
C THR A 47 4.13 -5.39 -6.10
N ILE A 48 4.92 -4.37 -6.48
CA ILE A 48 5.85 -4.46 -7.62
C ILE A 48 6.88 -5.58 -7.40
N ALA A 49 7.22 -5.90 -6.15
CA ALA A 49 8.12 -6.98 -5.82
C ALA A 49 7.63 -8.37 -6.28
N LEU A 50 6.31 -8.57 -6.51
CA LEU A 50 5.76 -9.80 -7.10
C LEU A 50 6.29 -10.09 -8.51
N ALA A 51 6.73 -9.07 -9.25
CA ALA A 51 7.33 -9.28 -10.57
C ALA A 51 8.59 -10.18 -10.49
N GLY A 52 9.39 -10.07 -9.42
CA GLY A 52 10.54 -10.94 -9.21
C GLY A 52 10.15 -12.40 -8.97
N ALA A 53 9.05 -12.63 -8.25
CA ALA A 53 8.51 -13.99 -8.06
C ALA A 53 8.01 -14.59 -9.38
N ALA A 54 7.33 -13.80 -10.22
CA ALA A 54 6.89 -14.25 -11.54
C ALA A 54 8.05 -14.72 -12.42
N VAL A 55 9.17 -13.98 -12.42
CA VAL A 55 10.41 -14.37 -13.12
C VAL A 55 11.00 -15.65 -12.51
N GLY A 56 11.04 -15.75 -11.18
CA GLY A 56 11.54 -16.93 -10.47
C GLY A 56 10.78 -18.21 -10.84
N ILE A 57 9.45 -18.17 -10.79
CA ILE A 57 8.59 -19.30 -11.17
C ILE A 57 8.78 -19.66 -12.65
N GLY A 58 8.86 -18.66 -13.53
CA GLY A 58 9.14 -18.87 -14.95
C GLY A 58 10.45 -19.61 -15.19
N ASN A 59 11.50 -19.26 -14.44
CA ASN A 59 12.79 -19.95 -14.51
C ASN A 59 12.71 -21.40 -13.99
N VAL A 60 12.02 -21.65 -12.88
CA VAL A 60 11.85 -23.01 -12.33
C VAL A 60 11.16 -23.93 -13.34
N LEU A 61 10.08 -23.45 -13.97
CA LEU A 61 9.36 -24.22 -14.98
C LEU A 61 10.18 -24.40 -16.27
N ASN A 62 10.90 -23.37 -16.72
CA ASN A 62 11.78 -23.45 -17.89
C ASN A 62 12.87 -24.52 -17.71
N ILE A 63 13.55 -24.51 -16.56
CA ILE A 63 14.61 -25.49 -16.25
C ILE A 63 14.03 -26.91 -16.12
N LEU A 64 12.84 -27.06 -15.54
CA LEU A 64 12.14 -28.35 -15.45
C LEU A 64 11.89 -28.94 -16.84
N ILE A 65 11.27 -28.17 -17.76
CA ILE A 65 10.99 -28.62 -19.13
C ILE A 65 12.29 -29.01 -19.83
N HIS A 66 13.32 -28.17 -19.70
CA HIS A 66 14.62 -28.42 -20.31
C HIS A 66 15.31 -29.68 -19.76
N SER A 67 15.20 -29.94 -18.45
CA SER A 67 15.73 -31.14 -17.80
C SER A 67 14.99 -32.40 -18.22
N VAL A 68 13.66 -32.36 -18.30
CA VAL A 68 12.82 -33.49 -18.73
C VAL A 68 13.05 -33.81 -20.21
N ALA A 69 13.22 -32.78 -21.05
CA ALA A 69 13.53 -32.95 -22.47
C ALA A 69 14.89 -33.63 -22.70
N ARG A 70 15.89 -33.36 -21.85
CA ARG A 70 17.21 -34.00 -21.96
C ARG A 70 17.25 -35.42 -21.42
N ASN A 71 16.60 -35.67 -20.29
CA ASN A 71 16.65 -36.97 -19.61
C ASN A 71 15.26 -37.34 -19.06
N PRO A 72 14.37 -37.91 -19.90
CA PRO A 72 12.99 -38.22 -19.49
C PRO A 72 12.91 -39.32 -18.42
N SER A 73 13.93 -40.16 -18.28
CA SER A 73 13.99 -41.20 -17.23
C SER A 73 13.98 -40.64 -15.81
N LEU A 74 14.56 -39.44 -15.61
CA LEU A 74 14.64 -38.76 -14.32
C LEU A 74 13.46 -37.81 -14.08
N ALA A 75 12.47 -37.76 -14.97
CA ALA A 75 11.40 -36.76 -14.94
C ALA A 75 10.64 -36.72 -13.60
N LYS A 76 10.37 -37.89 -12.98
CA LYS A 76 9.67 -37.95 -11.68
C LYS A 76 10.47 -37.30 -10.55
N GLN A 77 11.79 -37.50 -10.53
CA GLN A 77 12.66 -36.92 -9.51
C GLN A 77 12.86 -35.41 -9.76
N SER A 78 13.10 -35.01 -11.01
CA SER A 78 13.22 -33.60 -11.40
C SER A 78 11.93 -32.82 -11.12
N PHE A 79 10.77 -33.43 -11.33
CA PHE A 79 9.47 -32.83 -10.97
C PHE A 79 9.34 -32.63 -9.46
N GLY A 80 9.77 -33.60 -8.65
CA GLY A 80 9.80 -33.46 -7.19
C GLY A 80 10.65 -32.27 -6.72
N TYR A 81 11.85 -32.10 -7.29
CA TYR A 81 12.69 -30.93 -6.99
C TYR A 81 12.12 -29.62 -7.52
N ALA A 82 11.47 -29.61 -8.67
CA ALA A 82 10.84 -28.41 -9.22
C ALA A 82 9.64 -27.96 -8.37
N ILE A 83 8.83 -28.89 -7.85
CA ILE A 83 7.73 -28.54 -6.94
C ILE A 83 8.26 -28.00 -5.61
N LEU A 84 9.36 -28.57 -5.08
CA LEU A 84 10.03 -28.01 -3.89
C LEU A 84 10.53 -26.59 -4.15
N GLY A 85 11.19 -26.34 -5.27
CA GLY A 85 11.67 -25.01 -5.66
C GLY A 85 10.53 -24.02 -5.92
N PHE A 86 9.43 -24.48 -6.53
CA PHE A 86 8.21 -23.70 -6.71
C PHE A 86 7.58 -23.30 -5.37
N ALA A 87 7.42 -24.27 -4.45
CA ALA A 87 6.87 -24.01 -3.12
C ALA A 87 7.73 -23.00 -2.33
N LEU A 88 9.06 -23.09 -2.44
CA LEU A 88 9.97 -22.13 -1.81
C LEU A 88 9.85 -20.73 -2.42
N THR A 89 9.72 -20.66 -3.75
CA THR A 89 9.53 -19.39 -4.47
C THR A 89 8.21 -18.73 -4.09
N GLU A 90 7.13 -19.51 -3.99
CA GLU A 90 5.81 -19.05 -3.52
C GLU A 90 5.86 -18.57 -2.07
N ALA A 91 6.54 -19.29 -1.17
CA ALA A 91 6.70 -18.88 0.22
C ALA A 91 7.36 -17.49 0.35
N ILE A 92 8.37 -17.21 -0.49
CA ILE A 92 9.03 -15.90 -0.54
C ILE A 92 8.15 -14.87 -1.26
N ALA A 93 7.45 -15.27 -2.33
CA ALA A 93 6.56 -14.40 -3.11
C ALA A 93 5.45 -13.81 -2.24
N LEU A 94 4.86 -14.61 -1.35
CA LEU A 94 3.79 -14.21 -0.44
C LEU A 94 4.22 -13.15 0.59
N PHE A 95 5.52 -12.94 0.79
CA PHE A 95 6.02 -11.88 1.67
C PHE A 95 5.71 -10.47 1.13
N SER A 96 5.73 -10.28 -0.20
CA SER A 96 5.39 -8.99 -0.83
C SER A 96 3.93 -8.55 -0.58
N PRO A 97 2.91 -9.37 -0.89
CA PRO A 97 1.53 -9.02 -0.60
C PRO A 97 1.25 -8.98 0.91
N MET A 98 1.97 -9.75 1.74
CA MET A 98 1.88 -9.61 3.20
C MET A 98 2.23 -8.19 3.64
N MET A 99 3.32 -7.62 3.13
CA MET A 99 3.70 -6.23 3.44
C MET A 99 2.72 -5.20 2.85
N ALA A 100 2.22 -5.43 1.63
CA ALA A 100 1.20 -4.56 1.04
C ALA A 100 -0.08 -4.52 1.91
N PHE A 101 -0.51 -5.68 2.43
CA PHE A 101 -1.65 -5.75 3.35
C PHE A 101 -1.37 -5.10 4.69
N LEU A 102 -0.17 -5.27 5.26
CA LEU A 102 0.21 -4.58 6.50
C LEU A 102 0.12 -3.05 6.36
N ILE A 103 0.65 -2.50 5.27
CA ILE A 103 0.57 -1.05 4.99
C ILE A 103 -0.89 -0.60 4.85
N SER A 104 -1.72 -1.42 4.18
CA SER A 104 -3.13 -1.10 3.94
C SER A 104 -4.03 -1.25 5.19
N PHE A 105 -3.76 -2.19 6.08
CA PHE A 105 -4.62 -2.44 7.25
C PHE A 105 -4.15 -1.74 8.53
N VAL A 106 -2.84 -1.62 8.76
CA VAL A 106 -2.28 -1.00 9.98
C VAL A 106 -2.52 0.52 10.00
N PHE A 107 -2.37 1.20 8.86
CA PHE A 107 -2.64 2.63 8.75
C PHE A 107 -4.14 2.93 8.55
N ARG A 108 -5.00 2.33 9.37
CA ARG A 108 -6.43 2.68 9.45
C ARG A 108 -6.59 3.82 10.47
N PRO A 109 -7.07 5.02 10.08
CA PRO A 109 -7.42 6.03 11.06
C PRO A 109 -8.58 5.49 11.90
N HIS A 110 -8.37 5.39 13.22
CA HIS A 110 -9.40 5.02 14.18
C HIS A 110 -10.55 6.02 14.07
N LYS A 111 -11.69 5.58 13.53
CA LYS A 111 -12.92 6.38 13.54
C LYS A 111 -13.39 6.44 14.99
N LYS A 112 -13.09 7.52 15.72
CA LYS A 112 -13.73 7.79 17.01
C LYS A 112 -15.21 8.04 16.70
N SER A 113 -16.04 7.04 16.99
CA SER A 113 -17.47 7.24 17.24
C SER A 113 -17.66 8.04 18.52
#